data_AF-A0A2W5RGY3-F1
#
_entry.id   AF-A0A2W5RGY3-F1
#
_cell.length_a   1.000
_cell.length_b   1.000
_cell.length_c   1.000
_cell.angle_alpha   90.00
_cell.angle_beta   90.00
_cell.angle_gamma   90.00
#
_symmetry.space_group_name_H-M   'P 1'
#
loop_
_entity.id
_entity.type
_entity.pdbx_description
1 polymer ?
#
loop_
_entity_poly.entity_id
_entity_poly.type
_entity_poly.pdbx_seq_one_letter_code
_entity_poly.pdbx_strand_id
1 'polypeptide(L)'
;MKAPHSLGTPAIDPDDIGHNPTDNPASPAMGELIAARLSRRRMLGFGVASGGAALLTACGGGGGGGGGFPIVGAPAPAPAPAPAPGPAPAPAPSPAPAPAPELKFNAVAKSLADVVTVPAGYTATVLYRLGDPIAAGVPAYANDGSDDPATYDRRAGDHHDGMTFFGVDAAGKWSATAADHGLLVMNHEAITPLFLHPTGQTTTGSGAAQVRTVAGEVQREFFLHGVSVIEVSKNGSGVWSYQQSSSFNRRVHTLTEMAFSGPAAKADLLKTKYSPDGSKTRGTVNNCANGTTPWGTYLTCEENWAGYFRRIAASDTTRTTKE
;
A
#
# COMPACT_ATOMS: atom_id res chain seq x y z
N MET A 1 18.20 40.88 -20.16
CA MET A 1 19.29 40.24 -19.39
C MET A 1 18.90 38.78 -19.18
N LYS A 2 19.66 37.84 -19.74
CA LYS A 2 19.46 36.39 -19.55
C LYS A 2 20.07 36.00 -18.19
N ALA A 3 19.29 35.39 -17.31
CA ALA A 3 19.83 34.68 -16.15
C ALA A 3 20.29 33.27 -16.58
N PRO A 4 21.42 32.75 -16.07
CA PRO A 4 21.98 31.49 -16.51
C PRO A 4 21.22 30.30 -15.90
N HIS A 5 20.95 29.30 -16.74
CA HIS A 5 20.51 27.99 -16.29
C HIS A 5 21.67 27.31 -15.55
N SER A 6 21.50 27.12 -14.25
CA SER A 6 22.35 26.23 -13.46
C SER A 6 22.00 24.78 -13.81
N LEU A 7 22.84 24.15 -14.63
CA LEU A 7 22.96 22.69 -14.73
C LEU A 7 23.65 22.21 -13.45
N GLY A 8 22.97 21.46 -12.59
CA GLY A 8 23.67 20.89 -11.42
C GLY A 8 22.85 20.40 -10.23
N THR A 9 21.66 19.85 -10.42
CA THR A 9 21.04 18.98 -9.41
C THR A 9 20.54 17.75 -10.15
N PRO A 10 20.83 16.50 -9.69
CA PRO A 10 20.10 15.35 -10.19
C PRO A 10 18.61 15.67 -10.07
N ALA A 11 17.82 15.35 -11.08
CA ALA A 11 16.37 15.32 -10.93
C ALA A 11 16.08 14.24 -9.89
N ILE A 12 16.06 14.65 -8.62
CA ILE A 12 15.56 13.85 -7.53
C ILE A 12 14.05 13.85 -7.75
N ASP A 13 13.52 12.68 -8.02
CA ASP A 13 12.09 12.47 -8.01
C ASP A 13 11.59 12.74 -6.59
N PRO A 14 10.75 13.77 -6.36
CA PRO A 14 10.19 14.04 -5.05
C PRO A 14 9.27 12.91 -4.56
N ASP A 15 8.85 11.99 -5.43
CA ASP A 15 8.05 10.83 -5.06
C ASP A 15 8.91 9.69 -4.45
N ASP A 16 10.20 9.61 -4.78
CA ASP A 16 11.16 8.62 -4.23
C ASP A 16 11.71 9.00 -2.84
N ILE A 17 11.58 10.27 -2.42
CA ILE A 17 12.08 10.75 -1.12
C ILE A 17 10.97 11.52 -0.40
N GLY A 18 10.43 10.92 0.66
CA GLY A 18 9.42 11.55 1.51
C GLY A 18 9.85 12.94 2.00
N HIS A 19 9.18 13.98 1.52
CA HIS A 19 9.53 15.38 1.75
C HIS A 19 8.58 16.09 2.74
N ASN A 20 8.01 15.37 3.70
CA ASN A 20 7.20 15.94 4.78
C ASN A 20 8.00 15.98 6.10
N PRO A 21 8.94 16.92 6.29
CA PRO A 21 9.49 17.20 7.60
C PRO A 21 8.41 17.94 8.39
N THR A 22 7.62 17.21 9.17
CA THR A 22 6.75 17.85 10.15
C THR A 22 7.54 18.06 11.44
N ASP A 23 7.70 19.33 11.83
CA ASP A 23 8.25 19.70 13.15
C ASP A 23 7.22 19.53 14.27
N ASN A 24 6.08 18.88 14.01
CA ASN A 24 5.00 18.72 14.97
C ASN A 24 5.29 17.54 15.92
N PRO A 25 5.63 17.78 17.20
CA PRO A 25 5.91 16.71 18.15
C PRO A 25 4.69 15.83 18.47
N ALA A 26 3.48 16.23 18.05
CA ALA A 26 2.26 15.44 18.19
C ALA A 26 1.98 14.49 17.00
N SER A 27 2.79 14.50 15.94
CA SER A 27 2.59 13.68 14.74
C SER A 27 3.92 13.01 14.33
N PRO A 28 4.32 11.92 15.01
CA PRO A 28 5.56 11.23 14.69
C PRO A 28 5.53 10.72 13.25
N ALA A 29 6.66 10.85 12.54
CA ALA A 29 6.79 10.29 11.21
C ALA A 29 6.61 8.77 11.25
N MET A 30 6.14 8.16 10.14
CA MET A 30 5.95 6.71 10.07
C MET A 30 7.23 5.93 10.43
N GLY A 31 8.41 6.46 10.05
CA GLY A 31 9.71 5.90 10.42
C GLY A 31 9.95 5.88 11.94
N GLU A 32 9.52 6.91 12.67
CA GLU A 32 9.62 6.97 14.13
C GLU A 32 8.65 5.99 14.81
N LEU A 33 7.45 5.83 14.27
CA LEU A 33 6.48 4.82 14.74
C LEU A 33 7.03 3.39 14.55
N ILE A 34 7.67 3.11 13.41
CA ILE A 34 8.30 1.83 13.12
C ILE A 34 9.50 1.60 14.04
N ALA A 35 10.39 2.59 14.20
CA ALA A 35 11.54 2.52 15.09
C ALA A 35 11.13 2.31 16.57
N ALA A 36 10.09 3.00 17.04
CA ALA A 36 9.54 2.85 18.39
C ALA A 36 8.87 1.49 18.64
N ARG A 37 8.33 0.85 17.59
CA ARG A 37 7.78 -0.52 17.67
C ARG A 37 8.89 -1.58 17.65
N LEU A 38 9.92 -1.38 16.82
CA LEU A 38 11.08 -2.28 16.74
C LEU A 38 11.98 -2.18 17.98
N SER A 39 12.14 -1.01 18.60
CA SER A 39 12.91 -0.83 19.84
C SER A 39 12.25 -1.53 21.03
N ARG A 40 10.92 -1.47 21.15
CA ARG A 40 10.17 -2.23 22.17
C ARG A 40 10.30 -3.74 21.98
N ARG A 41 10.32 -4.21 20.73
CA ARG A 41 10.55 -5.64 20.42
C ARG A 41 11.97 -6.08 20.78
N ARG A 42 12.97 -5.21 20.63
CA ARG A 42 14.35 -5.46 21.10
C ARG A 42 14.45 -5.43 22.63
N MET A 43 13.77 -4.52 23.31
CA MET A 43 13.79 -4.42 24.77
C MET A 43 13.11 -5.63 25.45
N LEU A 44 12.02 -6.17 24.88
CA LEU A 44 11.45 -7.45 25.34
C LEU A 44 12.31 -8.66 24.95
N GLY A 45 13.09 -8.59 23.87
CA GLY A 45 14.01 -9.65 23.47
C GLY A 45 15.27 -9.76 24.34
N PHE A 46 15.74 -8.65 24.93
CA PHE A 46 16.93 -8.65 25.80
C PHE A 46 16.63 -8.81 27.30
N GLY A 47 15.37 -8.69 27.74
CA GLY A 47 14.98 -8.90 29.14
C GLY A 47 15.11 -10.34 29.66
N VAL A 48 15.44 -11.31 28.80
CA VAL A 48 15.62 -12.73 29.16
C VAL A 48 17.11 -13.14 29.23
N ALA A 49 18.06 -12.25 28.89
CA ALA A 49 19.48 -12.61 28.75
C ALA A 49 20.46 -11.97 29.76
N SER A 50 20.00 -11.22 30.76
CA SER A 50 20.90 -10.53 31.73
C SER A 50 20.50 -10.71 33.20
N GLY A 51 20.07 -11.92 33.57
CA GLY A 51 19.71 -12.30 34.94
C GLY A 51 20.79 -13.09 35.70
N GLY A 52 22.08 -12.96 35.35
CA GLY A 52 23.13 -13.74 35.99
C GLY A 52 24.51 -13.12 35.85
N ALA A 53 24.87 -12.22 36.77
CA ALA A 53 26.25 -11.97 37.23
C ALA A 53 26.25 -10.81 38.25
N ALA A 54 25.75 -11.08 39.46
CA ALA A 54 26.05 -10.26 40.61
C ALA A 54 26.24 -11.20 41.81
N LEU A 55 27.50 -11.51 42.12
CA LEU A 55 28.09 -11.63 43.45
C LEU A 55 29.35 -12.51 43.43
N LEU A 56 30.36 -12.06 44.19
CA LEU A 56 31.55 -12.75 44.68
C LEU A 56 32.84 -12.64 43.84
N THR A 57 33.58 -11.55 44.09
CA THR A 57 35.04 -11.66 44.25
C THR A 57 35.43 -10.83 45.46
N ALA A 58 35.47 -11.51 46.62
CA ALA A 58 36.11 -11.02 47.82
C ALA A 58 37.62 -11.18 47.66
N CYS A 59 38.36 -10.08 47.65
CA CYS A 59 39.82 -10.08 47.73
C CYS A 59 40.25 -10.45 49.15
N GLY A 60 41.05 -11.51 49.27
CA GLY A 60 41.75 -11.89 50.49
C GLY A 60 43.22 -11.44 50.47
N GLY A 61 43.74 -11.16 51.67
CA GLY A 61 45.15 -10.85 52.00
C GLY A 61 45.37 -9.37 52.30
N GLY A 62 45.89 -8.90 53.43
CA GLY A 62 46.62 -9.49 54.54
C GLY A 62 47.68 -8.46 54.97
N GLY A 63 47.73 -8.07 56.25
CA GLY A 63 48.72 -7.12 56.77
C GLY A 63 48.35 -6.59 58.15
N GLY A 64 49.18 -6.89 59.15
CA GLY A 64 48.89 -6.73 60.58
C GLY A 64 49.17 -5.35 61.18
N GLY A 65 48.86 -5.21 62.47
CA GLY A 65 49.28 -4.06 63.27
C GLY A 65 48.39 -3.74 64.47
N GLY A 66 48.62 -4.44 65.59
CA GLY A 66 48.69 -3.86 66.95
C GLY A 66 47.46 -3.21 67.61
N GLY A 67 47.01 -3.81 68.71
CA GLY A 67 46.69 -3.04 69.93
C GLY A 67 45.29 -3.25 70.54
N GLY A 68 45.26 -3.82 71.76
CA GLY A 68 44.29 -3.43 72.79
C GLY A 68 43.05 -4.32 73.02
N PHE A 69 43.15 -5.28 73.94
CA PHE A 69 42.02 -5.86 74.70
C PHE A 69 41.36 -4.80 75.62
N PRO A 70 40.06 -4.88 76.01
CA PRO A 70 39.59 -5.87 77.00
C PRO A 70 38.14 -6.44 76.88
N ILE A 71 38.08 -7.76 77.13
CA ILE A 71 37.19 -8.63 77.91
C ILE A 71 35.71 -8.25 78.30
N VAL A 72 34.83 -9.23 77.97
CA VAL A 72 33.59 -9.80 78.59
C VAL A 72 32.22 -9.09 78.62
N GLY A 73 31.27 -9.75 77.96
CA GLY A 73 29.92 -10.08 78.43
C GLY A 73 29.28 -11.09 77.45
N ALA A 74 28.89 -12.29 77.91
CA ALA A 74 28.31 -13.33 77.04
C ALA A 74 26.86 -12.98 76.63
N PRO A 75 26.51 -12.87 75.33
CA PRO A 75 25.13 -12.72 74.90
C PRO A 75 24.41 -14.09 74.83
N ALA A 76 23.11 -14.09 75.10
CA ALA A 76 22.23 -15.26 75.08
C ALA A 76 22.29 -16.04 73.74
N PRO A 77 22.05 -17.37 73.74
CA PRO A 77 22.07 -18.16 72.51
C PRO A 77 21.04 -17.64 71.51
N ALA A 78 21.49 -17.36 70.29
CA ALA A 78 20.64 -16.89 69.20
C ALA A 78 19.62 -17.97 68.78
N PRO A 79 18.40 -17.59 68.36
CA PRO A 79 17.40 -18.53 67.85
C PRO A 79 17.93 -19.30 66.63
N ALA A 80 17.55 -20.57 66.51
CA ALA A 80 17.91 -21.41 65.37
C ALA A 80 17.47 -20.78 64.03
N PRO A 81 18.32 -20.77 62.98
CA PRO A 81 17.96 -20.22 61.67
C PRO A 81 16.73 -20.91 61.07
N ALA A 82 15.80 -20.13 60.52
CA ALA A 82 14.66 -20.67 59.78
C ALA A 82 15.13 -21.45 58.54
N PRO A 83 14.45 -22.55 58.14
CA PRO A 83 14.80 -23.32 56.94
C PRO A 83 14.78 -22.44 55.69
N ALA A 84 15.80 -22.56 54.85
CA ALA A 84 15.88 -21.84 53.59
C ALA A 84 14.70 -22.22 52.66
N PRO A 85 14.09 -21.25 51.94
CA PRO A 85 13.05 -21.54 50.95
C PRO A 85 13.55 -22.52 49.90
N GLY A 86 12.72 -23.50 49.55
CA GLY A 86 13.04 -24.49 48.52
C GLY A 86 13.27 -23.84 47.14
N PRO A 87 14.09 -24.45 46.27
CA PRO A 87 14.41 -23.90 44.96
C PRO A 87 13.15 -23.74 44.09
N ALA A 88 13.03 -22.59 43.43
CA ALA A 88 11.95 -22.29 42.50
C ALA A 88 11.95 -23.29 41.32
N PRO A 89 10.77 -23.69 40.79
CA PRO A 89 10.67 -24.58 39.64
C PRO A 89 11.40 -23.99 38.43
N ALA A 90 12.17 -24.83 37.73
CA ALA A 90 12.89 -24.42 36.53
C ALA A 90 11.91 -23.91 35.45
N PRO A 91 12.25 -22.84 34.70
CA PRO A 91 11.44 -22.35 33.60
C PRO A 91 11.21 -23.45 32.55
N ALA A 92 9.98 -23.56 32.05
CA ALA A 92 9.66 -24.48 30.97
C ALA A 92 10.52 -24.16 29.73
N PRO A 93 11.02 -25.17 29.00
CA PRO A 93 11.85 -24.95 27.82
C PRO A 93 11.08 -24.20 26.72
N SER A 94 11.74 -23.22 26.11
CA SER A 94 11.19 -22.48 24.98
C SER A 94 10.85 -23.42 23.82
N PRO A 95 9.72 -23.24 23.11
CA PRO A 95 9.39 -24.03 21.92
C PRO A 95 10.50 -23.93 20.87
N ALA A 96 10.76 -25.04 20.19
CA ALA A 96 11.73 -25.08 19.10
C ALA A 96 11.30 -24.13 17.95
N PRO A 97 12.25 -23.46 17.27
CA PRO A 97 11.95 -22.62 16.11
C PRO A 97 11.22 -23.41 15.03
N ALA A 98 10.18 -22.82 14.43
CA ALA A 98 9.51 -23.43 13.29
C ALA A 98 10.51 -23.62 12.12
N PRO A 99 10.39 -24.71 11.33
CA PRO A 99 11.22 -24.91 10.14
C PRO A 99 11.12 -23.71 9.19
N ALA A 100 12.23 -23.38 8.53
CA ALA A 100 12.23 -22.35 7.50
C ALA A 100 11.31 -22.77 6.33
N PRO A 101 10.53 -21.86 5.75
CA PRO A 101 9.71 -22.17 4.59
C PRO A 101 10.58 -22.58 3.39
N GLU A 102 10.20 -23.68 2.74
CA GLU A 102 10.87 -24.20 1.54
C GLU A 102 10.15 -23.80 0.26
N LEU A 103 10.90 -23.43 -0.78
CA LEU A 103 10.36 -23.20 -2.12
C LEU A 103 10.30 -24.53 -2.88
N LYS A 104 9.09 -24.97 -3.24
CA LYS A 104 8.84 -26.28 -3.86
C LYS A 104 8.77 -26.27 -5.39
N PHE A 105 9.36 -25.28 -6.04
CA PHE A 105 9.38 -25.15 -7.49
C PHE A 105 10.79 -24.86 -8.00
N ASN A 106 11.09 -25.34 -9.20
CA ASN A 106 12.34 -25.00 -9.89
C ASN A 106 12.25 -23.56 -10.42
N ALA A 107 13.34 -22.81 -10.27
CA ALA A 107 13.44 -21.48 -10.84
C ALA A 107 13.22 -21.51 -12.37
N VAL A 108 12.50 -20.52 -12.88
CA VAL A 108 12.23 -20.35 -14.31
C VAL A 108 13.38 -19.56 -14.94
N ALA A 109 13.83 -19.98 -16.13
CA ALA A 109 14.87 -19.27 -16.86
C ALA A 109 14.37 -17.89 -17.35
N LYS A 110 15.27 -16.90 -17.40
CA LYS A 110 14.97 -15.60 -18.00
C LYS A 110 14.71 -15.79 -19.50
N SER A 111 13.75 -15.04 -20.03
CA SER A 111 13.35 -15.08 -21.43
C SER A 111 13.00 -13.67 -21.92
N LEU A 112 13.15 -13.43 -23.23
CA LEU A 112 12.64 -12.26 -23.94
C LEU A 112 11.40 -12.57 -24.79
N ALA A 113 10.89 -13.82 -24.70
CA ALA A 113 9.68 -14.19 -25.41
C ALA A 113 8.47 -13.46 -24.82
N ASP A 114 7.55 -13.03 -25.68
CA ASP A 114 6.29 -12.36 -25.32
C ASP A 114 5.25 -13.35 -24.79
N VAL A 115 5.60 -14.04 -23.69
CA VAL A 115 4.78 -15.05 -23.03
C VAL A 115 5.03 -15.04 -21.52
N VAL A 116 4.00 -15.36 -20.73
CA VAL A 116 4.16 -15.64 -19.31
C VAL A 116 4.65 -17.08 -19.13
N THR A 117 5.91 -17.24 -18.72
CA THR A 117 6.48 -18.57 -18.42
C THR A 117 6.40 -18.85 -16.92
N VAL A 118 5.83 -20.00 -16.54
CA VAL A 118 5.68 -20.44 -15.15
C VAL A 118 6.45 -21.75 -14.88
N PRO A 119 6.73 -22.11 -13.62
CA PRO A 119 7.40 -23.37 -13.29
C PRO A 119 6.64 -24.60 -13.81
N ALA A 120 7.36 -25.71 -14.02
CA ALA A 120 6.75 -26.97 -14.42
C ALA A 120 5.66 -27.41 -13.42
N GLY A 121 4.49 -27.82 -13.93
CA GLY A 121 3.32 -28.18 -13.12
C GLY A 121 2.38 -27.01 -12.78
N TYR A 122 2.72 -25.77 -13.17
CA TYR A 122 1.86 -24.59 -13.03
C TYR A 122 1.23 -24.17 -14.37
N THR A 123 0.13 -23.42 -14.28
CA THR A 123 -0.56 -22.81 -15.42
C THR A 123 -0.86 -21.34 -15.12
N ALA A 124 -0.84 -20.50 -16.15
CA ALA A 124 -1.32 -19.12 -16.09
C ALA A 124 -2.48 -18.93 -17.07
N THR A 125 -3.53 -18.24 -16.63
CA THR A 125 -4.72 -17.94 -17.45
C THR A 125 -5.15 -16.50 -17.24
N VAL A 126 -5.59 -15.84 -18.32
CA VAL A 126 -6.13 -14.48 -18.23
C VAL A 126 -7.49 -14.52 -17.53
N LEU A 127 -7.63 -13.77 -16.43
CA LEU A 127 -8.88 -13.64 -15.69
C LEU A 127 -9.69 -12.41 -16.11
N TYR A 128 -9.02 -11.26 -16.24
CA TYR A 128 -9.64 -9.96 -16.47
C TYR A 128 -8.62 -9.06 -17.17
N ARG A 129 -9.04 -8.43 -18.27
CA ARG A 129 -8.17 -7.60 -19.13
C ARG A 129 -8.86 -6.29 -19.49
N LEU A 130 -8.07 -5.32 -19.94
CA LEU A 130 -8.55 -4.05 -20.51
C LEU A 130 -9.79 -4.26 -21.38
N GLY A 131 -10.80 -3.42 -21.16
CA GLY A 131 -12.01 -3.38 -21.98
C GLY A 131 -13.05 -4.47 -21.68
N ASP A 132 -12.70 -5.51 -20.91
CA ASP A 132 -13.64 -6.57 -20.54
C ASP A 132 -14.91 -5.95 -19.91
N PRO A 133 -16.12 -6.30 -20.38
CA PRO A 133 -17.35 -5.72 -19.87
C PRO A 133 -17.64 -6.22 -18.46
N ILE A 134 -18.06 -5.32 -17.56
CA ILE A 134 -18.43 -5.66 -16.17
C ILE A 134 -19.89 -5.35 -15.85
N ALA A 135 -20.71 -5.19 -16.87
CA ALA A 135 -22.15 -5.02 -16.73
C ALA A 135 -22.93 -5.75 -17.83
N ALA A 136 -24.18 -6.06 -17.56
CA ALA A 136 -25.11 -6.58 -18.56
C ALA A 136 -25.34 -5.56 -19.69
N GLY A 137 -25.50 -6.06 -20.92
CA GLY A 137 -25.75 -5.21 -22.09
C GLY A 137 -24.54 -4.46 -22.63
N VAL A 138 -23.36 -4.62 -22.03
CA VAL A 138 -22.09 -4.10 -22.60
C VAL A 138 -21.47 -5.20 -23.48
N PRO A 139 -21.23 -4.94 -24.78
CA PRO A 139 -20.70 -5.96 -25.69
C PRO A 139 -19.26 -6.34 -25.33
N ALA A 140 -18.82 -7.48 -25.84
CA ALA A 140 -17.41 -7.89 -25.76
C ALA A 140 -16.49 -6.78 -26.28
N TYR A 141 -15.30 -6.66 -25.69
CA TYR A 141 -14.32 -5.67 -26.11
C TYR A 141 -13.85 -5.95 -27.54
N ALA A 142 -14.00 -4.97 -28.44
CA ALA A 142 -13.59 -5.13 -29.84
C ALA A 142 -12.06 -5.08 -30.00
N ASN A 143 -11.37 -4.35 -29.09
CA ASN A 143 -9.92 -4.19 -29.10
C ASN A 143 -9.35 -3.60 -30.40
N ASP A 144 -10.13 -2.71 -31.04
CA ASP A 144 -9.75 -1.96 -32.25
C ASP A 144 -9.97 -0.44 -32.11
N GLY A 145 -10.32 0.00 -30.89
CA GLY A 145 -10.63 1.39 -30.58
C GLY A 145 -12.02 1.89 -31.04
N SER A 146 -12.85 1.04 -31.64
CA SER A 146 -14.16 1.43 -32.17
C SER A 146 -15.30 1.41 -31.14
N ASP A 147 -15.11 0.74 -29.99
CA ASP A 147 -16.10 0.66 -28.91
C ASP A 147 -16.60 2.04 -28.47
N ASP A 148 -17.92 2.20 -28.26
CA ASP A 148 -18.49 3.47 -27.80
C ASP A 148 -17.81 3.96 -26.51
N PRO A 149 -17.18 5.15 -26.49
CA PRO A 149 -16.56 5.73 -25.30
C PRO A 149 -17.44 5.71 -24.05
N ALA A 150 -18.75 5.88 -24.20
CA ALA A 150 -19.70 5.90 -23.09
C ALA A 150 -19.88 4.53 -22.40
N THR A 151 -19.33 3.46 -22.96
CA THR A 151 -19.38 2.11 -22.37
C THR A 151 -18.22 1.83 -21.41
N TYR A 152 -17.16 2.63 -21.45
CA TYR A 152 -15.94 2.36 -20.67
C TYR A 152 -16.12 2.61 -19.16
N ASP A 153 -17.17 3.30 -18.74
CA ASP A 153 -17.60 3.38 -17.34
C ASP A 153 -18.10 2.03 -16.77
N ARG A 154 -18.28 1.03 -17.63
CA ARG A 154 -18.71 -0.34 -17.31
C ARG A 154 -17.81 -1.40 -17.96
N ARG A 155 -16.55 -1.05 -18.26
CA ARG A 155 -15.51 -1.97 -18.75
C ARG A 155 -14.31 -1.95 -17.81
N ALA A 156 -13.42 -2.93 -17.91
CA ALA A 156 -12.11 -2.85 -17.27
C ALA A 156 -11.33 -1.62 -17.73
N GLY A 157 -10.57 -1.04 -16.80
CA GLY A 157 -9.62 0.03 -17.11
C GLY A 157 -8.34 -0.51 -17.76
N ASP A 158 -7.36 0.36 -17.94
CA ASP A 158 -6.06 0.01 -18.53
C ASP A 158 -4.98 -0.05 -17.45
N HIS A 159 -3.86 -0.70 -17.77
CA HIS A 159 -2.68 -0.82 -16.91
C HIS A 159 -3.06 -1.19 -15.46
N HIS A 160 -3.60 -2.40 -15.31
CA HIS A 160 -3.97 -2.94 -14.00
C HIS A 160 -2.76 -2.91 -13.06
N ASP A 161 -2.96 -2.44 -11.84
CA ASP A 161 -1.91 -2.32 -10.83
C ASP A 161 -2.38 -2.90 -9.48
N GLY A 162 -2.15 -2.21 -8.36
CA GLY A 162 -2.44 -2.68 -7.01
C GLY A 162 -3.82 -3.33 -6.91
N MET A 163 -3.90 -4.44 -6.19
CA MET A 163 -5.12 -5.24 -6.10
C MET A 163 -5.26 -6.00 -4.78
N THR A 164 -6.50 -6.33 -4.41
CA THR A 164 -6.81 -7.21 -3.28
C THR A 164 -8.05 -8.03 -3.56
N PHE A 165 -7.99 -9.30 -3.15
CA PHE A 165 -9.14 -10.19 -3.09
C PHE A 165 -9.82 -10.11 -1.71
N PHE A 166 -11.13 -9.87 -1.71
CA PHE A 166 -11.98 -9.86 -0.54
C PHE A 166 -12.93 -11.04 -0.60
N GLY A 167 -12.66 -12.07 0.22
CA GLY A 167 -13.49 -13.26 0.29
C GLY A 167 -14.92 -12.96 0.71
N VAL A 168 -15.87 -13.71 0.15
CA VAL A 168 -17.29 -13.66 0.49
C VAL A 168 -17.72 -15.02 1.04
N ASP A 169 -18.39 -15.01 2.19
CA ASP A 169 -18.92 -16.22 2.80
C ASP A 169 -20.23 -16.70 2.13
N ALA A 170 -20.73 -17.85 2.56
CA ALA A 170 -21.97 -18.43 2.03
C ALA A 170 -23.22 -17.56 2.28
N ALA A 171 -23.14 -16.57 3.16
CA ALA A 171 -24.22 -15.61 3.43
C ALA A 171 -24.07 -14.31 2.62
N GLY A 172 -23.09 -14.22 1.72
CA GLY A 172 -22.84 -13.03 0.91
C GLY A 172 -22.13 -11.91 1.67
N LYS A 173 -21.50 -12.20 2.81
CA LYS A 173 -20.79 -11.21 3.64
C LYS A 173 -19.29 -11.34 3.48
N TRP A 174 -18.59 -10.23 3.71
CA TRP A 174 -17.13 -10.24 3.73
C TRP A 174 -16.60 -11.23 4.78
N SER A 175 -15.63 -12.03 4.37
CA SER A 175 -14.91 -12.98 5.21
C SER A 175 -13.43 -12.97 4.86
N ALA A 176 -12.60 -12.77 5.87
CA ALA A 176 -11.14 -12.80 5.73
C ALA A 176 -10.58 -14.20 5.44
N THR A 177 -11.38 -15.27 5.61
CA THR A 177 -10.95 -16.66 5.42
C THR A 177 -11.57 -17.33 4.19
N ALA A 178 -12.59 -16.72 3.57
CA ALA A 178 -13.14 -17.23 2.31
C ALA A 178 -12.13 -17.03 1.18
N ALA A 179 -11.93 -18.06 0.35
CA ALA A 179 -10.86 -18.09 -0.66
C ALA A 179 -11.29 -18.58 -2.06
N ASP A 180 -12.56 -18.98 -2.22
CA ASP A 180 -13.05 -19.56 -3.49
C ASP A 180 -14.03 -18.64 -4.23
N HIS A 181 -14.53 -17.61 -3.57
CA HIS A 181 -15.51 -16.65 -4.08
C HIS A 181 -15.32 -15.32 -3.35
N GLY A 182 -15.39 -14.21 -4.08
CA GLY A 182 -15.21 -12.90 -3.49
C GLY A 182 -15.17 -11.77 -4.50
N LEU A 183 -14.77 -10.60 -4.02
CA LEU A 183 -14.55 -9.42 -4.85
C LEU A 183 -13.06 -9.23 -5.09
N LEU A 184 -12.64 -9.16 -6.34
CA LEU A 184 -11.32 -8.68 -6.70
C LEU A 184 -11.42 -7.18 -6.98
N VAL A 185 -10.73 -6.39 -6.15
CA VAL A 185 -10.66 -4.93 -6.29
C VAL A 185 -9.26 -4.58 -6.78
N MET A 186 -9.17 -3.79 -7.86
CA MET A 186 -7.89 -3.47 -8.48
C MET A 186 -7.86 -2.08 -9.10
N ASN A 187 -6.68 -1.49 -9.09
CA ASN A 187 -6.39 -0.20 -9.68
C ASN A 187 -6.14 -0.28 -11.19
N HIS A 188 -6.27 0.87 -11.85
CA HIS A 188 -6.00 1.13 -13.26
C HIS A 188 -5.17 2.42 -13.33
N GLU A 189 -3.86 2.25 -13.47
CA GLU A 189 -2.88 3.29 -13.17
C GLU A 189 -2.74 4.28 -14.34
N ALA A 190 -2.40 3.75 -15.50
CA ALA A 190 -2.04 4.52 -16.67
C ALA A 190 -2.82 4.04 -17.89
N ILE A 191 -2.57 4.67 -19.04
CA ILE A 191 -3.17 4.29 -20.31
C ILE A 191 -2.09 4.30 -21.39
N THR A 192 -2.30 3.53 -22.45
CA THR A 192 -1.55 3.71 -23.71
C THR A 192 -2.49 4.19 -24.82
N PRO A 193 -2.70 5.52 -24.97
CA PRO A 193 -3.71 6.09 -25.88
C PRO A 193 -3.58 5.63 -27.34
N LEU A 194 -2.35 5.30 -27.77
CA LEU A 194 -2.07 4.79 -29.11
C LEU A 194 -2.91 3.56 -29.47
N PHE A 195 -3.17 2.68 -28.50
CA PHE A 195 -3.91 1.44 -28.70
C PHE A 195 -5.40 1.55 -28.33
N LEU A 196 -5.80 2.69 -27.77
CA LEU A 196 -7.17 2.89 -27.30
C LEU A 196 -8.09 3.43 -28.38
N HIS A 197 -7.56 3.95 -29.49
CA HIS A 197 -8.33 4.59 -30.56
C HIS A 197 -7.94 4.03 -31.93
N PRO A 198 -8.83 4.04 -32.94
CA PRO A 198 -8.59 3.37 -34.23
C PRO A 198 -7.33 3.85 -34.96
N THR A 199 -6.94 5.10 -34.74
CA THR A 199 -5.77 5.73 -35.34
C THR A 199 -4.83 6.35 -34.29
N GLY A 200 -4.92 5.88 -33.04
CA GLY A 200 -4.31 6.54 -31.88
C GLY A 200 -5.01 7.86 -31.52
N GLN A 201 -4.49 8.53 -30.50
CA GLN A 201 -5.06 9.76 -29.97
C GLN A 201 -5.03 10.93 -30.97
N THR A 202 -6.17 11.60 -31.14
CA THR A 202 -6.26 12.82 -31.94
C THR A 202 -5.72 14.01 -31.17
N THR A 203 -4.73 14.69 -31.75
CA THR A 203 -4.10 15.88 -31.19
C THR A 203 -3.93 16.98 -32.24
N THR A 204 -3.86 18.24 -31.81
CA THR A 204 -3.54 19.39 -32.67
C THR A 204 -2.49 20.25 -31.98
N GLY A 205 -1.56 20.83 -32.73
CA GLY A 205 -0.41 21.57 -32.19
C GLY A 205 0.73 20.64 -31.75
N SER A 206 1.76 21.20 -31.13
CA SER A 206 2.93 20.45 -30.65
C SER A 206 3.47 21.03 -29.34
N GLY A 207 4.23 20.22 -28.58
CA GLY A 207 4.81 20.62 -27.30
C GLY A 207 3.75 21.19 -26.33
N ALA A 208 4.03 22.35 -25.75
CA ALA A 208 3.12 23.02 -24.82
C ALA A 208 1.81 23.54 -25.47
N ALA A 209 1.73 23.57 -26.81
CA ALA A 209 0.52 23.96 -27.54
C ALA A 209 -0.33 22.75 -27.98
N GLN A 210 0.12 21.52 -27.74
CA GLN A 210 -0.61 20.31 -28.14
C GLN A 210 -1.92 20.19 -27.34
N VAL A 211 -3.05 20.01 -28.01
CA VAL A 211 -4.38 19.87 -27.39
C VAL A 211 -5.13 18.64 -27.91
N ARG A 212 -5.99 18.06 -27.07
CA ARG A 212 -6.95 17.03 -27.46
C ARG A 212 -8.21 17.72 -27.98
N THR A 213 -8.69 17.29 -29.15
CA THR A 213 -9.82 17.93 -29.85
C THR A 213 -11.06 17.04 -29.95
N VAL A 214 -10.95 15.75 -29.63
CA VAL A 214 -12.04 14.78 -29.72
C VAL A 214 -12.51 14.40 -28.31
N ALA A 215 -13.67 14.91 -27.91
CA ALA A 215 -14.20 14.71 -26.56
C ALA A 215 -14.47 13.24 -26.21
N GLY A 216 -14.92 12.44 -27.18
CA GLY A 216 -15.18 11.01 -26.98
C GLY A 216 -13.90 10.22 -26.65
N GLU A 217 -12.77 10.55 -27.28
CA GLU A 217 -11.49 9.93 -26.93
C GLU A 217 -11.10 10.26 -25.48
N VAL A 218 -11.18 11.53 -25.10
CA VAL A 218 -10.85 11.98 -23.73
C VAL A 218 -11.79 11.34 -22.70
N GLN A 219 -13.07 11.19 -23.02
CA GLN A 219 -14.02 10.52 -22.12
C GLN A 219 -13.64 9.05 -21.90
N ARG A 220 -13.28 8.32 -22.97
CA ARG A 220 -12.79 6.94 -22.88
C ARG A 220 -11.57 6.86 -21.96
N GLU A 221 -10.59 7.73 -22.18
CA GLU A 221 -9.35 7.79 -21.38
C GLU A 221 -9.64 8.05 -19.90
N PHE A 222 -10.54 8.99 -19.59
CA PHE A 222 -11.00 9.23 -18.21
C PHE A 222 -11.65 8.01 -17.57
N PHE A 223 -12.43 7.25 -18.31
CA PHE A 223 -13.02 6.01 -17.82
C PHE A 223 -12.02 4.86 -17.70
N LEU A 224 -10.82 4.95 -18.25
CA LEU A 224 -9.84 3.86 -18.18
C LEU A 224 -8.95 3.90 -16.94
N HIS A 225 -8.89 5.02 -16.22
CA HIS A 225 -8.23 5.09 -14.90
C HIS A 225 -9.17 4.70 -13.75
N GLY A 226 -8.59 4.55 -12.56
CA GLY A 226 -9.32 4.44 -11.31
C GLY A 226 -9.26 3.04 -10.73
N VAL A 227 -10.43 2.49 -10.36
CA VAL A 227 -10.56 1.19 -9.71
C VAL A 227 -11.68 0.38 -10.36
N SER A 228 -11.48 -0.93 -10.50
CA SER A 228 -12.54 -1.90 -10.75
C SER A 228 -12.80 -2.72 -9.49
N VAL A 229 -14.08 -2.92 -9.18
CA VAL A 229 -14.55 -3.98 -8.28
C VAL A 229 -15.21 -5.02 -9.19
N ILE A 230 -14.75 -6.28 -9.14
CA ILE A 230 -15.36 -7.38 -9.88
C ILE A 230 -15.61 -8.58 -8.98
N GLU A 231 -16.78 -9.21 -9.12
CA GLU A 231 -17.05 -10.49 -8.45
C GLU A 231 -16.38 -11.63 -9.20
N VAL A 232 -15.59 -12.43 -8.49
CA VAL A 232 -14.85 -13.57 -9.04
C VAL A 232 -15.12 -14.84 -8.23
N SER A 233 -15.16 -15.97 -8.91
CA SER A 233 -15.32 -17.28 -8.27
C SER A 233 -14.49 -18.34 -8.97
N LYS A 234 -14.11 -19.35 -8.18
CA LYS A 234 -13.39 -20.52 -8.60
C LYS A 234 -14.35 -21.70 -8.73
N ASN A 235 -14.32 -22.38 -9.87
CA ASN A 235 -15.12 -23.59 -10.05
C ASN A 235 -14.48 -24.82 -9.38
N GLY A 236 -15.19 -25.96 -9.41
CA GLY A 236 -14.70 -27.22 -8.81
C GLY A 236 -13.42 -27.78 -9.42
N SER A 237 -13.02 -27.33 -10.61
CA SER A 237 -11.75 -27.68 -11.27
C SER A 237 -10.62 -26.69 -10.96
N GLY A 238 -10.87 -25.68 -10.12
CA GLY A 238 -9.87 -24.67 -9.75
C GLY A 238 -9.74 -23.51 -10.72
N VAL A 239 -10.60 -23.41 -11.75
CA VAL A 239 -10.55 -22.33 -12.75
C VAL A 239 -11.33 -21.13 -12.25
N TRP A 240 -10.70 -19.96 -12.31
CA TRP A 240 -11.29 -18.68 -11.94
C TRP A 240 -12.00 -18.01 -13.11
N SER A 241 -13.10 -17.32 -12.82
CA SER A 241 -13.81 -16.46 -13.76
C SER A 241 -14.44 -15.27 -13.03
N TYR A 242 -14.65 -14.16 -13.72
CA TYR A 242 -15.45 -13.05 -13.19
C TYR A 242 -16.90 -13.14 -13.67
N GLN A 243 -17.82 -12.61 -12.85
CA GLN A 243 -19.24 -12.59 -13.15
C GLN A 243 -19.61 -11.24 -13.77
N GLN A 244 -19.69 -11.18 -15.11
CA GLN A 244 -19.92 -9.92 -15.85
C GLN A 244 -21.14 -9.13 -15.34
N SER A 245 -22.25 -9.77 -15.02
CA SER A 245 -23.48 -9.09 -14.62
C SER A 245 -23.68 -9.01 -13.11
N SER A 246 -22.62 -9.18 -12.31
CA SER A 246 -22.73 -9.07 -10.86
C SER A 246 -23.17 -7.67 -10.44
N SER A 247 -24.06 -7.61 -9.45
CA SER A 247 -24.48 -6.34 -8.82
C SER A 247 -23.38 -5.69 -7.98
N PHE A 248 -22.31 -6.41 -7.67
CA PHE A 248 -21.14 -5.85 -6.98
C PHE A 248 -20.17 -5.17 -7.93
N ASN A 249 -20.26 -5.45 -9.24
CA ASN A 249 -19.34 -4.89 -10.20
C ASN A 249 -19.47 -3.36 -10.25
N ARG A 250 -18.34 -2.68 -10.21
CA ARG A 250 -18.30 -1.21 -10.22
C ARG A 250 -17.01 -0.69 -10.80
N ARG A 251 -17.12 0.34 -11.63
CA ARG A 251 -16.02 1.26 -11.90
C ARG A 251 -16.08 2.46 -10.97
N VAL A 252 -14.93 2.80 -10.45
CA VAL A 252 -14.61 4.10 -9.88
C VAL A 252 -13.59 4.71 -10.83
N HIS A 253 -13.84 5.88 -11.38
CA HIS A 253 -13.03 6.49 -12.44
C HIS A 253 -12.89 7.99 -12.20
N THR A 254 -12.15 8.71 -13.05
CA THR A 254 -11.82 10.13 -12.86
C THR A 254 -13.03 11.08 -12.83
N LEU A 255 -14.22 10.59 -13.18
CA LEU A 255 -15.47 11.36 -13.19
C LEU A 255 -16.47 10.94 -12.09
N THR A 256 -16.16 9.91 -11.29
CA THR A 256 -17.00 9.48 -10.17
C THR A 256 -17.04 10.58 -9.10
N GLU A 257 -18.19 11.01 -8.59
CA GLU A 257 -18.20 11.99 -7.49
C GLU A 257 -17.57 11.38 -6.22
N MET A 258 -16.65 12.12 -5.59
CA MET A 258 -15.93 11.71 -4.39
C MET A 258 -16.04 12.78 -3.30
N ALA A 259 -16.19 12.37 -2.05
CA ALA A 259 -16.16 13.29 -0.92
C ALA A 259 -14.74 13.44 -0.37
N PHE A 260 -14.35 14.67 -0.02
CA PHE A 260 -13.19 14.88 0.83
C PHE A 260 -13.57 14.69 2.30
N SER A 261 -12.69 14.05 3.06
CA SER A 261 -12.81 13.87 4.50
C SER A 261 -11.48 14.22 5.18
N GLY A 262 -11.45 14.18 6.51
CA GLY A 262 -10.28 14.53 7.31
C GLY A 262 -10.03 16.04 7.40
N PRO A 263 -8.89 16.46 8.00
CA PRO A 263 -8.64 17.85 8.37
C PRO A 263 -8.60 18.85 7.21
N ALA A 264 -8.28 18.39 5.99
CA ALA A 264 -8.21 19.26 4.81
C ALA A 264 -9.58 19.51 4.15
N ALA A 265 -10.62 18.72 4.47
CA ALA A 265 -11.93 18.88 3.86
C ALA A 265 -12.48 20.30 4.07
N LYS A 266 -13.04 20.89 3.00
CA LYS A 266 -13.55 22.28 2.97
C LYS A 266 -12.52 23.40 3.14
N ALA A 267 -11.23 23.07 3.18
CA ALA A 267 -10.18 24.09 3.16
C ALA A 267 -10.24 24.91 1.86
N ASP A 268 -9.82 26.18 1.92
CA ASP A 268 -9.88 27.10 0.77
C ASP A 268 -9.08 26.61 -0.46
N LEU A 269 -8.05 25.78 -0.24
CA LEU A 269 -7.23 25.18 -1.30
C LEU A 269 -7.96 24.05 -2.05
N LEU A 270 -9.01 23.46 -1.49
CA LEU A 270 -9.82 22.44 -2.17
C LEU A 270 -11.02 23.03 -2.92
N LYS A 271 -11.24 24.35 -2.82
CA LYS A 271 -12.36 25.01 -3.49
C LYS A 271 -12.08 25.17 -4.99
N THR A 272 -13.00 24.68 -5.80
CA THR A 272 -12.97 24.81 -7.27
C THR A 272 -14.34 25.26 -7.77
N LYS A 273 -14.45 25.53 -9.09
CA LYS A 273 -15.76 25.76 -9.71
C LYS A 273 -16.73 24.58 -9.54
N TYR A 274 -16.21 23.35 -9.42
CA TYR A 274 -17.02 22.15 -9.21
C TYR A 274 -17.43 21.95 -7.74
N SER A 275 -16.53 22.25 -6.81
CA SER A 275 -16.80 22.22 -5.36
C SER A 275 -16.48 23.58 -4.75
N PRO A 276 -17.44 24.53 -4.78
CA PRO A 276 -17.23 25.86 -4.22
C PRO A 276 -17.00 25.88 -2.71
N ASP A 277 -17.40 24.82 -2.01
CA ASP A 277 -17.22 24.63 -0.57
C ASP A 277 -16.04 23.72 -0.21
N GLY A 278 -15.35 23.13 -1.20
CA GLY A 278 -14.20 22.23 -1.01
C GLY A 278 -14.55 20.89 -0.34
N SER A 279 -15.82 20.47 -0.35
CA SER A 279 -16.26 19.21 0.27
C SER A 279 -16.15 17.99 -0.63
N LYS A 280 -15.98 18.18 -1.95
CA LYS A 280 -16.00 17.09 -2.93
C LYS A 280 -15.09 17.32 -4.13
N THR A 281 -14.83 16.24 -4.86
CA THR A 281 -14.07 16.25 -6.11
C THR A 281 -14.69 15.28 -7.13
N ARG A 282 -14.05 15.18 -8.29
CA ARG A 282 -14.32 14.16 -9.29
C ARG A 282 -13.17 13.18 -9.34
N GLY A 283 -13.50 11.96 -8.98
CA GLY A 283 -12.81 10.74 -9.31
C GLY A 283 -11.53 10.53 -8.55
N THR A 284 -10.78 9.59 -9.10
CA THR A 284 -9.41 9.30 -8.73
C THR A 284 -8.62 8.94 -9.98
N VAL A 285 -7.33 9.28 -10.02
CA VAL A 285 -6.49 9.12 -11.21
C VAL A 285 -5.11 8.63 -10.82
N ASN A 286 -4.46 7.92 -11.75
CA ASN A 286 -3.12 7.40 -11.57
C ASN A 286 -2.97 6.55 -10.31
N ASN A 287 -3.90 5.62 -10.19
CA ASN A 287 -4.03 4.70 -9.08
C ASN A 287 -2.94 3.62 -9.21
N CYS A 288 -1.87 3.72 -8.43
CA CYS A 288 -0.71 2.82 -8.50
C CYS A 288 -0.95 1.58 -7.63
N ALA A 289 -0.42 1.55 -6.41
CA ALA A 289 -0.56 0.43 -5.49
C ALA A 289 -1.82 0.52 -4.59
N ASN A 290 -1.91 -0.40 -3.62
CA ASN A 290 -3.07 -0.51 -2.77
C ASN A 290 -2.76 -0.84 -1.31
N GLY A 291 -3.77 -0.66 -0.47
CA GLY A 291 -3.80 -1.14 0.91
C GLY A 291 -5.14 -1.76 1.26
N THR A 292 -5.17 -2.58 2.30
CA THR A 292 -6.39 -3.23 2.77
C THR A 292 -6.51 -3.07 4.27
N THR A 293 -7.69 -2.65 4.71
CA THR A 293 -7.95 -2.44 6.12
C THR A 293 -8.49 -3.71 6.79
N PRO A 294 -8.27 -3.88 8.10
CA PRO A 294 -8.85 -4.99 8.86
C PRO A 294 -10.37 -4.99 8.97
N TRP A 295 -11.05 -3.92 8.51
CA TRP A 295 -12.52 -3.81 8.51
C TRP A 295 -13.11 -3.89 7.09
N GLY A 296 -12.37 -4.47 6.15
CA GLY A 296 -12.89 -4.84 4.83
C GLY A 296 -13.03 -3.67 3.87
N THR A 297 -12.14 -2.67 3.92
CA THR A 297 -12.10 -1.59 2.92
C THR A 297 -10.80 -1.61 2.13
N TYR A 298 -10.91 -1.24 0.86
CA TYR A 298 -9.80 -1.09 -0.06
C TYR A 298 -9.30 0.36 -0.08
N LEU A 299 -7.98 0.53 -0.04
CA LEU A 299 -7.29 1.80 -0.18
C LEU A 299 -6.61 1.82 -1.55
N THR A 300 -6.89 2.84 -2.34
CA THR A 300 -6.20 3.13 -3.60
C THR A 300 -5.37 4.40 -3.43
N CYS A 301 -4.24 4.48 -4.13
CA CYS A 301 -3.26 5.56 -3.96
C CYS A 301 -3.01 6.26 -5.29
N GLU A 302 -3.21 7.57 -5.34
CA GLU A 302 -2.82 8.41 -6.48
C GLU A 302 -1.33 8.73 -6.39
N GLU A 303 -0.55 8.39 -7.42
CA GLU A 303 0.91 8.58 -7.43
C GLU A 303 1.28 9.80 -8.31
N ASN A 304 1.43 9.60 -9.62
CA ASN A 304 1.89 10.62 -10.58
C ASN A 304 0.74 11.51 -11.10
N TRP A 305 -0.26 11.80 -10.27
CA TRP A 305 -1.45 12.55 -10.66
C TRP A 305 -1.12 13.94 -11.25
N ALA A 306 -0.06 14.58 -10.77
CA ALA A 306 0.37 15.90 -11.23
C ALA A 306 0.69 15.95 -12.73
N GLY A 307 1.17 14.84 -13.31
CA GLY A 307 1.50 14.72 -14.74
C GLY A 307 0.29 14.86 -15.68
N TYR A 308 -0.93 14.69 -15.15
CA TYR A 308 -2.18 14.85 -15.90
C TYR A 308 -2.64 16.30 -15.98
N PHE A 309 -2.01 17.20 -15.21
CA PHE A 309 -2.33 18.61 -15.18
C PHE A 309 -1.28 19.40 -15.92
N ARG A 310 -1.73 20.33 -16.77
CA ARG A 310 -0.84 21.24 -17.50
C ARG A 310 -1.48 22.59 -17.67
N ARG A 311 -0.65 23.63 -17.58
CA ARG A 311 -0.99 24.96 -18.08
C ARG A 311 -0.60 25.01 -19.55
N ILE A 312 -1.57 25.23 -20.43
CA ILE A 312 -1.28 25.51 -21.83
C ILE A 312 -1.23 27.02 -22.03
N ALA A 313 -0.19 27.51 -22.71
CA ALA A 313 0.09 28.94 -22.89
C ALA A 313 -1.10 29.72 -23.44
N ALA A 314 -1.89 29.09 -24.32
CA ALA A 314 -3.10 29.68 -24.91
C ALA A 314 -4.16 30.11 -23.88
N SER A 315 -4.13 29.56 -22.65
CA SER A 315 -5.10 29.88 -21.58
C SER A 315 -4.45 30.39 -20.30
N ASP A 316 -3.12 30.43 -20.23
CA ASP A 316 -2.40 30.74 -18.99
C ASP A 316 -2.45 32.24 -18.66
N THR A 317 -2.39 33.09 -19.69
CA THR A 317 -2.48 34.56 -19.52
C THR A 317 -3.86 35.04 -19.03
N THR A 318 -4.87 34.17 -19.03
CA THR A 318 -6.24 34.49 -18.58
C THR A 318 -6.56 33.98 -17.18
N ARG A 319 -5.62 33.30 -16.51
CA ARG A 319 -5.82 32.67 -15.20
C ARG A 319 -5.11 33.46 -14.10
N THR A 320 -5.70 33.49 -12.91
CA THR A 320 -5.06 34.11 -11.74
C THR A 320 -3.91 33.23 -11.22
N THR A 321 -3.00 33.77 -10.42
CA THR A 321 -1.93 32.96 -9.76
C THR A 321 -2.49 31.80 -8.93
N LYS A 322 -3.74 31.92 -8.47
CA LYS A 322 -4.44 30.90 -7.67
C LYS A 322 -4.93 29.71 -8.52
N GLU A 323 -5.17 29.90 -9.81
CA GLU A 323 -5.70 28.91 -10.76
C GLU A 323 -4.60 28.36 -11.65
#